data_AF-A0A6I7QZG5-F1
#
_entry.id   AF-A0A6I7QZG5-F1
#
_cell.length_a   1.000
_cell.length_b   1.000
_cell.length_c   1.000
_cell.angle_alpha   90.00
_cell.angle_beta   90.00
_cell.angle_gamma   90.00
#
_symmetry.space_group_name_H-M   'P 1'
#
loop_
_entity.id
_entity.type
_entity.pdbx_description
1 polymer ?
#
loop_
_entity_poly.entity_id
_entity_poly.type
_entity_poly.pdbx_seq_one_letter_code
_entity_poly.pdbx_strand_id
1 'polypeptide(L)'
;MENQPEIKLNAFQINILLNDEEKETLEFMLDNNNVFCSTCLSSCKKGVEIKEYILDSRNDIMIEGNCKVCNGNVCRIIEFGENPDFNKKANDFRKSVR
;
A
#
# COMPACT_ATOMS: atom_id res chain seq x y z
N MET A 1 22.45 4.41 -1.27
CA MET A 1 21.15 4.85 -0.72
C MET A 1 21.05 4.26 0.66
N GLU A 2 20.91 5.09 1.70
CA GLU A 2 20.57 4.58 3.03
C GLU A 2 19.13 4.06 2.97
N ASN A 3 18.91 2.79 3.31
CA ASN A 3 17.57 2.23 3.38
C ASN A 3 16.81 2.93 4.50
N GLN A 4 15.78 3.69 4.15
CA GLN A 4 14.91 4.32 5.15
C GLN A 4 14.12 3.21 5.88
N PRO A 5 13.86 3.35 7.20
CA PRO A 5 13.10 2.35 7.93
C PRO A 5 11.65 2.31 7.43
N GLU A 6 11.03 1.14 7.42
CA GLU A 6 9.61 1.01 7.11
C GLU A 6 8.75 1.69 8.19
N ILE A 7 7.63 2.27 7.77
CA ILE A 7 6.70 2.93 8.70
C ILE A 7 5.31 2.32 8.50
N LYS A 8 4.78 1.68 9.54
CA LYS A 8 3.38 1.26 9.57
C LYS A 8 2.48 2.49 9.61
N LEU A 9 1.51 2.54 8.72
CA LEU A 9 0.56 3.63 8.57
C LEU A 9 -0.80 3.19 9.10
N ASN A 10 -1.39 4.03 9.95
CA ASN A 10 -2.81 3.91 10.26
C ASN A 10 -3.68 4.57 9.17
N ALA A 11 -4.99 4.38 9.25
CA ALA A 11 -5.96 4.91 8.28
C ALA A 11 -5.93 6.45 8.16
N PHE A 12 -5.55 7.18 9.20
CA PHE A 12 -5.43 8.63 9.13
C PHE A 12 -4.15 9.05 8.39
N GLN A 13 -3.02 8.39 8.68
CA GLN A 13 -1.73 8.69 8.05
C GLN A 13 -1.73 8.40 6.55
N ILE A 14 -2.29 7.27 6.13
CA ILE A 14 -2.40 6.94 4.69
C ILE A 14 -3.27 7.97 3.95
N ASN A 15 -4.37 8.44 4.57
CA ASN A 15 -5.25 9.46 3.99
C ASN A 15 -4.62 10.84 3.89
N ILE A 16 -3.67 11.16 4.78
CA ILE A 16 -2.86 12.36 4.68
C ILE A 16 -1.83 12.22 3.57
N LEU A 17 -1.17 11.06 3.46
CA LEU A 17 -0.11 10.81 2.48
C LEU A 17 -0.62 10.82 1.05
N LEU A 18 -1.78 10.22 0.79
CA LEU A 18 -2.32 10.10 -0.56
C LEU A 18 -3.18 11.32 -0.93
N ASN A 19 -3.00 11.82 -2.14
CA ASN A 19 -3.97 12.71 -2.79
C ASN A 19 -5.18 11.89 -3.31
N ASP A 20 -6.17 12.56 -3.90
CA ASP A 20 -7.41 11.89 -4.32
C ASP A 20 -7.19 10.90 -5.49
N GLU A 21 -6.33 11.24 -6.46
CA GLU A 21 -5.96 10.34 -7.58
C GLU A 21 -5.19 9.09 -7.08
N GLU A 22 -4.29 9.27 -6.12
CA GLU A 22 -3.52 8.19 -5.51
C GLU A 22 -4.41 7.27 -4.67
N LYS A 23 -5.43 7.81 -3.99
CA LYS A 23 -6.46 7.02 -3.30
C LYS A 23 -7.29 6.20 -4.27
N GLU A 24 -7.74 6.81 -5.37
CA GLU A 24 -8.48 6.09 -6.42
C GLU A 24 -7.62 4.97 -7.03
N THR A 25 -6.34 5.24 -7.26
CA THR A 25 -5.37 4.22 -7.74
C THR A 25 -5.23 3.07 -6.73
N LEU A 26 -5.08 3.39 -5.45
CA LEU A 26 -5.01 2.40 -4.36
C LEU A 26 -6.27 1.54 -4.32
N GLU A 27 -7.45 2.17 -4.32
CA GLU A 27 -8.74 1.48 -4.29
C GLU A 27 -8.92 0.59 -5.52
N PHE A 28 -8.60 1.09 -6.70
CA PHE A 28 -8.64 0.31 -7.94
C PHE A 28 -7.71 -0.91 -7.85
N MET A 29 -6.47 -0.74 -7.38
CA MET A 29 -5.51 -1.85 -7.26
C MET A 29 -5.97 -2.93 -6.27
N LEU A 30 -6.77 -2.57 -5.27
CA LEU A 30 -7.29 -3.48 -4.24
C LEU A 30 -8.68 -4.04 -4.56
N ASP A 31 -9.33 -3.50 -5.59
CA ASP A 31 -10.64 -3.95 -6.03
C ASP A 31 -10.58 -5.37 -6.61
N ASN A 32 -11.76 -5.97 -6.71
CA ASN A 32 -12.00 -7.31 -7.17
C ASN A 32 -11.22 -7.59 -8.46
N ASN A 33 -10.29 -8.55 -8.36
CA ASN A 33 -9.45 -9.09 -9.42
C ASN A 33 -8.05 -8.51 -9.63
N ASN A 34 -7.68 -7.41 -8.97
CA ASN A 34 -6.38 -6.75 -9.24
C ASN A 34 -5.21 -7.27 -8.38
N VAL A 35 -5.51 -8.10 -7.37
CA VAL A 35 -4.50 -8.76 -6.53
C VAL A 35 -4.50 -10.26 -6.78
N PHE A 36 -3.36 -10.82 -7.19
CA PHE A 36 -3.18 -12.27 -7.32
C PHE A 36 -3.00 -12.93 -5.95
N CYS A 37 -3.69 -14.04 -5.72
CA CYS A 37 -3.56 -14.86 -4.52
C CYS A 37 -2.88 -16.18 -4.87
N SER A 38 -1.73 -16.44 -4.25
CA SER A 38 -0.96 -17.68 -4.43
C SER A 38 -1.68 -18.92 -3.90
N THR A 39 -2.58 -18.77 -2.92
CA THR A 39 -3.39 -19.88 -2.40
C THR A 39 -4.55 -20.24 -3.33
N CYS A 40 -5.20 -19.25 -3.94
CA CYS A 40 -6.27 -19.50 -4.92
C CYS A 40 -5.73 -19.85 -6.32
N LEU A 41 -4.44 -19.58 -6.57
CA LEU A 41 -3.84 -19.58 -7.92
C LEU A 41 -4.64 -18.72 -8.91
N SER A 42 -5.26 -17.65 -8.41
CA SER A 42 -6.16 -16.77 -9.14
C SER A 42 -6.22 -15.42 -8.46
N SER A 43 -6.94 -14.48 -9.06
CA SER A 43 -7.16 -13.17 -8.47
C SER A 43 -8.05 -13.24 -7.21
N CYS A 44 -7.92 -12.25 -6.33
CA CYS A 44 -8.80 -12.04 -5.18
C CYS A 44 -10.17 -11.57 -5.68
N LYS A 45 -11.02 -12.51 -6.12
CA LYS A 45 -12.33 -12.21 -6.76
C LYS A 45 -13.32 -11.48 -5.85
N LYS A 46 -13.11 -11.50 -4.54
CA LYS A 46 -13.89 -10.77 -3.53
C LYS A 46 -13.10 -9.61 -2.90
N GLY A 47 -11.97 -9.24 -3.51
CA GLY A 47 -11.06 -8.23 -3.02
C GLY A 47 -10.18 -8.72 -1.87
N VAL A 48 -9.47 -7.77 -1.28
CA VAL A 48 -8.54 -7.99 -0.17
C VAL A 48 -9.14 -7.41 1.11
N GLU A 49 -8.95 -8.11 2.23
CA GLU A 49 -9.10 -7.55 3.57
C GLU A 49 -7.75 -6.98 3.99
N ILE A 50 -7.65 -5.66 4.09
CA ILE A 50 -6.41 -4.97 4.41
C ILE A 50 -6.15 -5.09 5.91
N LYS A 51 -4.94 -5.50 6.28
CA LYS A 51 -4.49 -5.57 7.67
C LYS A 51 -3.54 -4.43 8.00
N GLU A 52 -2.61 -4.14 7.10
CA GLU A 52 -1.61 -3.09 7.32
C GLU A 52 -1.30 -2.33 6.04
N TYR A 53 -1.01 -1.04 6.20
CA TYR A 53 -0.36 -0.20 5.21
C TYR A 53 1.03 0.13 5.71
N ILE A 54 2.03 0.07 4.84
CA ILE A 54 3.43 0.29 5.18
C ILE A 54 4.03 1.24 4.14
N LEU A 55 4.62 2.35 4.60
CA LEU A 55 5.51 3.17 3.78
C LEU A 55 6.88 2.50 3.77
N ASP A 56 7.24 1.93 2.63
CA ASP A 56 8.45 1.13 2.50
C ASP A 56 9.71 2.01 2.40
N SER A 57 10.89 1.38 2.39
CA SER A 57 12.18 2.08 2.32
C SER A 57 12.41 2.99 1.10
N ARG A 58 11.58 2.85 0.05
CA ARG A 58 11.63 3.59 -1.21
C ARG A 58 10.53 4.65 -1.33
N ASN A 59 9.74 4.84 -0.29
CA ASN A 59 8.52 5.65 -0.32
C ASN A 59 7.45 5.07 -1.24
N ASP A 60 7.35 3.75 -1.32
CA ASP A 60 6.21 3.05 -1.92
C ASP A 60 5.21 2.65 -0.84
N ILE A 61 3.96 2.39 -1.25
CA ILE A 61 2.93 1.89 -0.34
C ILE A 61 2.85 0.37 -0.49
N MET A 62 3.30 -0.33 0.54
CA MET A 62 3.11 -1.76 0.70
C MET A 62 1.82 -2.03 1.50
N ILE A 63 1.06 -3.02 1.05
CA ILE A 63 -0.23 -3.39 1.62
C ILE A 63 -0.16 -4.87 1.95
N GLU A 64 -0.34 -5.17 3.23
CA GLU A 64 -0.46 -6.55 3.70
C GLU A 64 -1.91 -6.83 4.07
N GLY A 65 -2.41 -7.99 3.63
CA GLY A 65 -3.79 -8.36 3.86
C GLY A 65 -4.08 -9.83 3.59
N ASN A 66 -5.36 -10.15 3.57
CA ASN A 66 -5.87 -11.49 3.32
C ASN A 66 -6.83 -11.49 2.13
N CYS A 67 -6.71 -12.51 1.28
CA CYS A 67 -7.69 -12.75 0.22
C CYS A 67 -9.06 -13.06 0.85
N LYS A 68 -10.10 -12.29 0.54
CA LYS A 68 -11.47 -12.49 1.08
C LYS A 68 -12.14 -13.80 0.62
N VAL A 69 -11.51 -14.57 -0.27
CA VAL A 69 -12.00 -15.88 -0.74
C VAL A 69 -11.46 -17.04 0.10
N CYS A 70 -10.13 -17.10 0.29
CA CYS A 70 -9.46 -18.23 0.93
C CYS A 70 -8.76 -17.90 2.25
N ASN A 71 -8.78 -16.62 2.65
CA ASN A 71 -8.03 -16.06 3.78
C ASN A 71 -6.50 -16.18 3.67
N GLY A 72 -5.96 -16.59 2.52
CA GLY A 72 -4.52 -16.64 2.27
C GLY A 72 -3.90 -15.24 2.31
N ASN A 73 -2.68 -15.15 2.83
CA ASN A 73 -1.93 -13.89 2.89
C ASN A 73 -1.63 -13.37 1.48
N VAL A 74 -1.80 -12.06 1.31
CA VAL A 74 -1.45 -11.34 0.10
C VAL A 74 -0.67 -10.08 0.46
N CYS A 75 0.32 -9.77 -0.36
CA CYS A 75 1.10 -8.54 -0.27
C CYS A 75 1.10 -7.87 -1.65
N ARG A 76 0.91 -6.55 -1.66
CA ARG A 76 0.93 -5.73 -2.86
C ARG A 76 1.73 -4.47 -2.59
N ILE A 77 2.56 -4.06 -3.55
CA ILE A 77 3.29 -2.80 -3.52
C ILE A 77 2.72 -1.91 -4.62
N ILE A 78 2.55 -0.63 -4.30
CA ILE A 78 2.19 0.43 -5.24
C ILE A 78 3.34 1.43 -5.28
N GLU A 79 3.95 1.56 -6.45
CA GLU A 79 5.22 2.25 -6.69
C GLU A 79 5.04 3.78 -6.79
N PHE A 80 4.48 4.41 -5.75
CA PHE A 80 4.33 5.87 -5.71
C PHE A 80 5.65 6.62 -5.46
N GLY A 81 6.69 5.96 -4.97
CA GLY A 81 7.97 6.58 -4.64
C GLY A 81 8.72 7.18 -5.84
N GLU A 82 8.40 6.73 -7.05
CA GLU A 82 8.91 7.30 -8.30
C GLU A 82 8.20 8.62 -8.70
N ASN A 83 7.02 8.91 -8.13
CA ASN A 83 6.36 10.19 -8.31
C ASN A 83 7.06 11.27 -7.45
N PRO A 84 7.61 12.35 -8.04
CA PRO A 84 8.36 13.35 -7.29
C PRO A 84 7.56 14.05 -6.18
N ASP A 85 6.28 14.33 -6.43
CA ASP A 85 5.40 15.02 -5.48
C ASP A 85 5.07 14.11 -4.30
N PHE A 86 4.72 12.85 -4.57
CA PHE A 86 4.51 11.84 -3.53
C PHE A 86 5.78 11.61 -2.72
N ASN A 87 6.92 11.41 -3.39
CA ASN A 87 8.20 11.13 -2.73
C ASN A 87 8.63 12.28 -1.82
N LYS A 88 8.44 13.53 -2.26
CA LYS A 88 8.67 14.70 -1.40
C LYS A 88 7.77 14.66 -0.16
N LYS A 89 6.47 14.41 -0.34
CA LYS A 89 5.48 14.34 0.74
C LYS A 89 5.78 13.20 1.73
N ALA A 90 6.17 12.03 1.23
CA ALA A 90 6.57 10.88 2.03
C ALA A 90 7.84 11.17 2.85
N ASN A 91 8.85 11.80 2.26
CA ASN A 91 10.05 12.22 3.00
C ASN A 91 9.74 13.28 4.07
N ASP A 92 8.83 14.22 3.79
CA ASP A 92 8.42 15.22 4.77
C ASP A 92 7.61 14.57 5.92
N PHE A 93 6.75 13.59 5.62
CA PHE A 93 6.07 12.78 6.62
C PHE A 93 7.04 11.97 7.50
N ARG A 94 8.06 11.35 6.91
CA ARG A 94 9.10 10.61 7.66
C ARG A 94 9.83 11.47 8.68
N LYS A 95 10.01 12.76 8.40
CA LYS A 95 10.63 13.72 9.33
C LYS A 95 9.67 14.12 10.46
N SER A 96 8.35 14.09 10.23
CA SER A 96 7.36 14.52 11.22
C SER A 96 6.97 13.43 12.22
N VAL A 97 7.19 12.16 11.88
CA VAL A 97 6.96 10.99 12.77
C VAL A 97 8.23 10.51 13.50
N ARG A 98 9.34 11.25 13.34
CA ARG A 98 10.59 11.02 14.09
C ARG A 98 10.53 11.60 15.49
#